data_AF-A0A935D995-F1
#
_entry.id   AF-A0A935D995-F1
#
_cell.length_a   1.000
_cell.length_b   1.000
_cell.length_c   1.000
_cell.angle_alpha   90.00
_cell.angle_beta   90.00
_cell.angle_gamma   90.00
#
_symmetry.space_group_name_H-M   'P 1'
#
loop_
_entity.id
_entity.type
_entity.pdbx_description
1 polymer ?
#
loop_
_entity_poly.entity_id
_entity_poly.type
_entity_poly.pdbx_seq_one_letter_code
_entity_poly.pdbx_strand_id
1 'polypeptide(L)'
;MRLITFFFVLLFPLFLCAQQKESDSARLLDSARRPSGVEKPNALTMQVIMAQRPATIPEAQWKEMMLKPVNYSLYPIKISQALVDTIDATQLDMRYQYVFVGE
;
A
#
# COMPACT_ATOMS: atom_id res chain seq x y z
N MET A 1 -38.98 58.25 10.17
CA MET A 1 -38.33 57.01 10.65
C MET A 1 -38.39 55.96 9.54
N ARG A 2 -37.35 55.87 8.71
CA ARG A 2 -37.20 54.87 7.64
C ARG A 2 -35.71 54.54 7.53
N LEU A 3 -35.23 53.57 8.30
CA LEU A 3 -33.84 53.09 8.18
C LEU A 3 -33.61 51.72 8.84
N ILE A 4 -34.52 50.76 8.65
CA ILE A 4 -34.32 49.38 9.17
C ILE A 4 -34.81 48.38 8.11
N THR A 5 -34.29 48.44 6.88
CA THR A 5 -34.61 47.40 5.87
C THR A 5 -33.57 47.28 4.76
N PHE A 6 -32.27 47.48 5.03
CA PHE A 6 -31.25 47.27 3.99
C PHE A 6 -29.99 46.53 4.42
N PHE A 7 -29.81 46.23 5.72
CA PHE A 7 -28.56 45.62 6.18
C PHE A 7 -28.54 44.07 6.10
N PHE A 8 -29.66 43.43 5.76
CA PHE A 8 -29.80 41.97 5.90
C PHE A 8 -29.51 41.15 4.64
N VAL A 9 -29.18 41.78 3.50
CA VAL A 9 -29.09 41.06 2.20
C VAL A 9 -27.64 40.88 1.70
N LEU A 10 -26.64 41.50 2.33
CA LEU A 10 -25.23 41.42 1.86
C LEU A 10 -24.30 40.54 2.72
N LEU A 11 -24.81 39.89 3.76
CA LEU A 11 -24.01 39.06 4.68
C LEU A 11 -24.20 37.55 4.52
N PHE A 12 -24.97 37.09 3.54
CA PHE A 12 -25.23 35.66 3.34
C PHE A 12 -24.36 34.92 2.29
N PRO A 13 -23.79 35.53 1.23
CA PRO A 13 -23.06 34.75 0.23
C PRO A 13 -21.63 34.36 0.67
N LEU A 14 -21.04 35.07 1.63
CA LEU A 14 -19.67 34.78 2.09
C LEU A 14 -19.60 33.58 3.04
N PHE A 15 -20.71 33.19 3.66
CA PHE A 15 -20.71 32.07 4.60
C PHE A 15 -20.70 30.70 3.88
N LEU A 16 -21.12 30.63 2.62
CA LEU A 16 -21.11 29.38 1.85
C LEU A 16 -19.73 29.00 1.29
N CYS A 17 -18.85 29.97 1.01
CA CYS A 17 -17.53 29.67 0.44
C CYS A 17 -16.52 29.12 1.46
N ALA A 18 -16.75 29.30 2.76
CA ALA A 18 -15.81 28.87 3.80
C ALA A 18 -15.88 27.35 4.10
N GLN A 19 -17.00 26.70 3.83
CA GLN A 19 -17.21 25.28 4.19
C GLN A 19 -16.57 24.28 3.21
N GLN A 20 -16.12 24.71 2.02
CA GLN A 20 -15.63 23.76 1.01
C GLN A 20 -14.12 23.46 1.12
N LYS A 21 -13.33 24.29 1.81
CA LYS A 21 -11.86 24.13 1.86
C LYS A 21 -11.38 23.14 2.93
N GLU A 22 -12.20 22.85 3.93
CA GLU A 22 -11.83 22.00 5.06
C GLU A 22 -12.04 20.50 4.77
N SER A 23 -12.93 20.16 3.84
CA SER A 23 -13.26 18.76 3.50
C SER A 23 -12.14 18.05 2.72
N ASP A 24 -11.44 18.74 1.82
CA ASP A 24 -10.34 18.14 1.05
C ASP A 24 -9.06 17.98 1.90
N SER A 25 -8.81 18.93 2.80
CA SER A 25 -7.67 18.90 3.72
C SER A 25 -7.79 17.73 4.71
N ALA A 26 -9.00 17.49 5.22
CA ALA A 26 -9.30 16.36 6.10
C ALA A 26 -9.19 15.01 5.36
N ARG A 27 -9.59 14.94 4.09
CA ARG A 27 -9.43 13.73 3.26
C ARG A 27 -7.98 13.41 2.94
N LEU A 28 -7.13 14.41 2.68
CA LEU A 28 -5.71 14.20 2.44
C LEU A 28 -4.97 13.74 3.71
N LEU A 29 -5.34 14.28 4.88
CA LEU A 29 -4.80 13.84 6.17
C LEU A 29 -5.31 12.45 6.61
N ASP A 30 -6.57 12.11 6.31
CA ASP A 30 -7.14 10.79 6.60
C ASP A 30 -6.55 9.69 5.69
N SER A 31 -6.23 10.04 4.43
CA SER A 31 -5.50 9.17 3.51
C SER A 31 -4.08 8.88 3.99
N ALA A 32 -3.43 9.87 4.61
CA ALA A 32 -2.10 9.71 5.22
C ALA A 32 -2.13 8.97 6.57
N ARG A 33 -3.32 8.81 7.18
CA ARG A 33 -3.52 8.15 8.48
C ARG A 33 -4.00 6.71 8.38
N ARG A 34 -4.26 6.19 7.19
CA ARG A 34 -4.35 4.73 7.07
C ARG A 34 -2.95 4.20 7.35
N PRO A 35 -2.75 3.30 8.33
CA PRO A 35 -1.51 2.53 8.37
C PRO A 35 -1.36 1.99 6.95
N SER A 36 -0.21 2.18 6.32
CA SER A 36 0.09 1.54 5.05
C SER A 36 -0.18 0.06 5.32
N GLY A 37 -1.36 -0.40 4.93
CA GLY A 37 -1.76 -1.78 5.10
C GLY A 37 -0.75 -2.47 4.22
N VAL A 38 0.25 -3.09 4.86
CA VAL A 38 1.28 -3.81 4.14
C VAL A 38 0.52 -4.88 3.40
N GLU A 39 0.24 -4.59 2.13
CA GLU A 39 -0.67 -5.40 1.35
C GLU A 39 0.01 -6.75 1.23
N LYS A 40 -0.66 -7.78 1.77
CA LYS A 40 -0.08 -9.11 1.87
C LYS A 40 0.24 -9.60 0.44
N PRO A 41 1.35 -10.32 0.25
CA PRO A 41 1.66 -10.95 -1.03
C PRO A 41 0.52 -11.85 -1.47
N ASN A 42 0.36 -11.99 -2.78
CA ASN A 42 -0.54 -13.00 -3.31
C ASN A 42 -0.11 -14.41 -2.86
N ALA A 43 -1.05 -15.35 -2.92
CA ALA A 43 -0.87 -16.68 -2.36
C ALA A 43 0.31 -17.44 -3.00
N LEU A 44 0.48 -17.31 -4.31
CA LEU A 44 1.56 -17.96 -5.05
C LEU A 44 2.92 -17.42 -4.61
N THR A 45 3.07 -16.10 -4.55
CA THR A 45 4.30 -15.44 -4.11
C THR A 45 4.64 -15.84 -2.68
N MET A 46 3.66 -15.90 -1.78
CA MET A 46 3.88 -16.35 -0.41
C MET A 46 4.41 -17.80 -0.35
N GLN A 47 3.88 -18.70 -1.19
CA GLN A 47 4.39 -20.08 -1.27
C GLN A 47 5.86 -20.12 -1.73
N VAL A 48 6.19 -19.37 -2.77
CA VAL A 48 7.57 -19.29 -3.29
C VAL A 48 8.51 -18.70 -2.23
N ILE A 49 8.11 -17.64 -1.54
CA ILE A 49 8.87 -17.04 -0.45
C ILE A 49 9.11 -18.06 0.67
N MET A 50 8.08 -18.81 1.09
CA MET A 50 8.22 -19.80 2.16
C MET A 50 9.10 -20.99 1.75
N ALA A 51 9.04 -21.42 0.48
CA ALA A 51 9.88 -22.49 -0.05
C ALA A 51 11.38 -22.15 0.01
N GLN A 52 11.72 -20.86 0.04
CA GLN A 52 13.10 -20.36 0.07
C GLN A 52 13.55 -19.89 1.45
N ARG A 53 12.76 -20.17 2.49
CA ARG A 53 13.12 -19.84 3.87
C ARG A 53 14.50 -20.41 4.22
N PRO A 54 15.45 -19.57 4.68
CA PRO A 54 16.71 -20.08 5.21
C PRO A 54 16.48 -20.99 6.41
N ALA A 55 17.18 -22.13 6.48
CA ALA A 55 17.00 -23.11 7.55
C ALA A 55 17.21 -22.51 8.96
N THR A 56 18.08 -21.50 9.07
CA THR A 56 18.43 -20.82 10.32
C THR A 56 17.38 -19.81 10.81
N ILE A 57 16.42 -19.42 9.97
CA ILE A 57 15.41 -18.43 10.32
C ILE A 57 14.06 -19.13 10.57
N PRO A 58 13.43 -18.96 11.75
CA PRO A 58 12.09 -19.46 12.04
C PRO A 58 11.06 -18.99 11.00
N GLU A 59 10.08 -19.83 10.68
CA GLU A 59 9.07 -19.53 9.65
C GLU A 59 8.30 -18.23 9.93
N ALA A 60 7.81 -18.06 11.17
CA ALA A 60 7.07 -16.85 11.56
C ALA A 60 7.92 -15.59 11.37
N GLN A 61 9.19 -15.63 11.78
CA GLN A 61 10.13 -14.52 11.61
C GLN A 61 10.43 -14.25 10.14
N TRP A 62 10.65 -15.29 9.33
CA TRP A 62 10.87 -15.15 7.89
C TRP A 62 9.67 -14.50 7.22
N LYS A 63 8.45 -14.94 7.54
CA LYS A 63 7.22 -14.35 7.03
C LYS A 63 7.10 -12.87 7.42
N GLU A 64 7.33 -12.54 8.68
CA GLU A 64 7.31 -11.14 9.15
C GLU A 64 8.36 -10.27 8.45
N MET A 65 9.56 -10.81 8.23
CA MET A 65 10.60 -10.13 7.47
C MET A 65 10.13 -9.85 6.05
N MET A 66 9.60 -10.87 5.36
CA MET A 66 9.23 -10.75 3.96
C MET A 66 7.99 -9.89 3.73
N LEU A 67 7.20 -9.57 4.75
CA LEU A 67 6.14 -8.56 4.64
C LEU A 67 6.70 -7.13 4.61
N LYS A 68 7.91 -6.86 5.09
CA LYS A 68 8.43 -5.48 5.15
C LYS A 68 8.91 -5.03 3.76
N PRO A 69 8.42 -3.91 3.20
CA PRO A 69 8.83 -3.45 1.87
C PRO A 69 10.34 -3.28 1.67
N VAL A 70 11.05 -2.88 2.72
CA VAL A 70 12.51 -2.76 2.72
C VAL A 70 13.22 -4.10 2.41
N ASN A 71 12.58 -5.23 2.70
CA ASN A 71 13.16 -6.54 2.53
C ASN A 71 12.91 -7.16 1.15
N TYR A 72 12.03 -6.57 0.33
CA TYR A 72 11.64 -7.12 -0.97
C TYR A 72 12.82 -7.23 -1.96
N SER A 73 13.78 -6.31 -1.85
CA SER A 73 15.03 -6.30 -2.63
C SER A 73 16.24 -6.82 -1.86
N LEU A 74 16.24 -6.73 -0.52
CA LEU A 74 17.34 -7.26 0.31
C LEU A 74 17.38 -8.79 0.31
N TYR A 75 16.24 -9.42 0.11
CA TYR A 75 16.10 -10.88 0.06
C TYR A 75 15.49 -11.28 -1.29
N PRO A 76 16.27 -11.22 -2.38
CA PRO A 76 15.76 -11.56 -3.70
C PRO A 76 15.35 -13.03 -3.77
N ILE A 77 14.19 -13.28 -4.37
CA ILE A 77 13.59 -14.59 -4.52
C ILE A 77 14.21 -15.28 -5.75
N LYS A 78 14.82 -16.43 -5.53
CA LYS A 78 15.50 -17.23 -6.54
C LYS A 78 14.50 -18.06 -7.32
N ILE A 79 14.43 -17.89 -8.63
CA ILE A 79 13.54 -18.66 -9.49
C ILE A 79 14.39 -19.63 -10.29
N SER A 80 14.16 -20.94 -10.11
CA SER A 80 14.81 -21.99 -10.90
C SER A 80 13.96 -22.38 -12.11
N GLN A 81 14.57 -23.05 -13.10
CA GLN A 81 13.85 -23.53 -14.28
C GLN A 81 12.68 -24.44 -13.90
N ALA A 82 12.91 -25.39 -12.98
CA ALA A 82 11.87 -26.30 -12.49
C ALA A 82 10.67 -25.55 -11.86
N LEU A 83 10.92 -24.41 -11.20
CA LEU A 83 9.84 -23.59 -10.65
C LEU A 83 9.05 -22.93 -11.78
N VAL A 84 9.73 -22.30 -12.76
CA VAL A 84 9.08 -21.69 -13.94
C VAL A 84 8.25 -22.69 -14.73
N ASP A 85 8.71 -23.94 -14.82
CA ASP A 85 7.96 -25.00 -15.52
C ASP A 85 6.68 -25.40 -14.77
N THR A 86 6.58 -25.08 -13.47
CA THR A 86 5.47 -25.49 -12.59
C THR A 86 4.49 -24.35 -12.33
N ILE A 87 4.95 -23.10 -12.34
CA ILE A 87 4.14 -21.92 -11.98
C ILE A 87 3.98 -20.95 -13.16
N ASP A 88 2.85 -20.26 -13.20
CA ASP A 88 2.69 -19.10 -14.07
C ASP A 88 3.39 -17.89 -13.44
N ALA A 89 4.58 -17.55 -13.94
CA ALA A 89 5.39 -16.44 -13.42
C ALA A 89 4.68 -15.07 -13.52
N THR A 90 3.67 -14.91 -14.39
CA THR A 90 2.90 -13.67 -14.49
C THR A 90 2.02 -13.40 -13.28
N GLN A 91 1.77 -14.44 -12.46
CA GLN A 91 1.00 -14.34 -11.22
C GLN A 91 1.87 -13.98 -10.01
N LEU A 92 3.19 -13.85 -10.18
CA LEU A 92 4.07 -13.43 -9.11
C LEU A 92 3.91 -11.94 -8.80
N ASP A 93 4.01 -11.58 -7.53
CA ASP A 93 3.85 -10.22 -7.05
C ASP A 93 5.06 -9.38 -7.46
N MET A 94 4.83 -8.37 -8.28
CA MET A 94 5.87 -7.52 -8.88
C MET A 94 6.64 -6.67 -7.87
N ARG A 95 6.18 -6.59 -6.62
CA ARG A 95 6.86 -5.82 -5.57
C ARG A 95 8.15 -6.49 -5.10
N TYR A 96 8.30 -7.79 -5.33
CA TYR A 96 9.48 -8.57 -4.94
C TYR A 96 10.52 -8.59 -6.04
N GLN A 97 11.79 -8.64 -5.65
CA GLN A 97 12.87 -8.88 -6.59
C GLN A 97 13.01 -10.38 -6.84
N TYR A 98 12.96 -10.76 -8.12
CA TYR A 98 13.20 -12.14 -8.55
C TYR A 98 14.52 -12.23 -9.30
N VAL A 99 15.28 -13.28 -9.04
CA VAL A 99 16.53 -13.58 -9.72
C VAL A 99 16.43 -14.98 -10.29
N PHE A 100 16.56 -15.09 -11.61
CA PHE A 100 16.62 -16.39 -12.25
C PHE A 100 17.97 -17.05 -11.96
N VAL A 101 17.92 -18.29 -11.48
CA VAL A 101 19.11 -19.10 -11.19
C VAL A 101 18.98 -20.35 -12.05
N GLY A 102 19.73 -20.35 -13.16
CA GLY A 102 19.79 -21.49 -14.08
C GLY A 102 20.65 -22.58 -13.47
N GLU A 103 20.03 -23.46 -12.69
CA GLU A 103 20.59 -24.75 -12.28
C GLU A 103 19.98 -25.88 -13.11
#